data_AF-A0A1I6E5L7-F1
#
_entry.id   AF-A0A1I6E5L7-F1
#
_cell.length_a   1.000
_cell.length_b   1.000
_cell.length_c   1.000
_cell.angle_alpha   90.00
_cell.angle_beta   90.00
_cell.angle_gamma   90.00
#
_symmetry.space_group_name_H-M   'P 1'
#
loop_
_entity.id
_entity.type
_entity.pdbx_description
1 polymer ?
#
loop_
_entity_poly.entity_id
_entity_poly.type
_entity_poly.pdbx_seq_one_letter_code
_entity_poly.pdbx_strand_id
1 'polypeptide(L)'
;MRALIALAGVTALAGCVAAFPIDRPSDYTAESKLSTCKVDLPQDWKDGLSRNRTEAGSHEKVTVVAANEDAGTTLVKTTRNRTTELVLRDHGKRQQVMAVQNDAQLFGVEFDGRWVTFSTTPNPADHTTTTYAWDSRDDGAPVRIGASGAVVHNGKAAWSDSKGVHLYDLAKKKDRIVGQGKEPVFLGDAVIWLQDGKFRAEAALPEQLTNAEPAGGVASDGRTVVWAQDSELRGWREGWTEPRELAGIRSVPRTEGIVFPRVSGDFVSWQSESSYVTDIRSGATMHTTEGAYWLEVHGGALTQQGWRVAAATPLSELSPLRRC
;
A
#
# COMPACT_ATOMS: atom_id res chain seq x y z
N MET A 1 -9.11 51.48 -0.29
CA MET A 1 -10.12 51.27 0.76
C MET A 1 -10.73 49.89 0.53
N ARG A 2 -10.47 48.93 1.44
CA ARG A 2 -11.27 47.75 1.90
C ARG A 2 -12.12 46.95 0.87
N ALA A 3 -11.84 45.66 0.65
CA ALA A 3 -12.45 44.45 1.27
C ALA A 3 -13.77 44.01 0.59
N LEU A 4 -14.21 42.76 0.40
CA LEU A 4 -13.76 41.38 0.72
C LEU A 4 -14.68 40.42 -0.11
N ILE A 5 -14.11 39.31 -0.63
CA ILE A 5 -14.55 37.90 -0.62
C ILE A 5 -16.05 37.53 -0.68
N ALA A 6 -16.43 36.63 -1.61
CA ALA A 6 -17.31 35.48 -1.31
C ALA A 6 -17.23 34.33 -2.35
N LEU A 7 -16.69 33.20 -1.89
CA LEU A 7 -17.12 31.80 -2.08
C LEU A 7 -17.55 31.32 -3.49
N ALA A 8 -16.69 30.46 -4.06
CA ALA A 8 -17.13 29.27 -4.80
C ALA A 8 -16.19 28.10 -4.44
N GLY A 9 -16.30 27.63 -3.21
CA GLY A 9 -15.80 26.32 -2.82
C GLY A 9 -16.99 25.39 -2.67
N VAL A 10 -16.92 24.21 -3.29
CA VAL A 10 -17.43 22.92 -2.79
C VAL A 10 -17.44 21.88 -3.93
N THR A 11 -16.66 20.82 -3.67
CA THR A 11 -16.78 19.42 -4.12
C THR A 11 -16.56 19.02 -5.57
N ALA A 12 -15.34 18.55 -5.82
CA ALA A 12 -15.07 17.42 -6.71
C ALA A 12 -13.98 16.54 -6.10
N LEU A 13 -14.33 15.74 -5.09
CA LEU A 13 -13.50 14.62 -4.60
C LEU A 13 -14.36 13.36 -4.63
N ALA A 14 -14.69 12.94 -5.84
CA ALA A 14 -15.23 11.61 -6.14
C ALA A 14 -14.31 10.98 -7.19
N GLY A 15 -13.71 9.84 -6.86
CA GLY A 15 -13.35 8.84 -7.85
C GLY A 15 -12.17 9.10 -8.77
N CYS A 16 -11.31 10.11 -8.52
CA CYS A 16 -10.00 10.14 -9.16
C CYS A 16 -9.05 9.22 -8.39
N VAL A 17 -9.07 7.93 -8.72
CA VAL A 17 -7.78 7.21 -8.85
C VAL A 17 -7.13 7.78 -10.11
N ALA A 18 -6.77 9.06 -10.06
CA ALA A 18 -5.75 9.56 -10.93
C ALA A 18 -4.54 8.71 -10.55
N ALA A 19 -4.00 7.99 -11.52
CA ALA A 19 -2.67 7.43 -11.43
C ALA A 19 -1.73 8.61 -11.18
N PHE A 20 -1.60 9.04 -9.94
CA PHE A 20 -0.48 9.85 -9.52
C PHE A 20 0.75 9.08 -9.97
N PRO A 21 1.71 9.72 -10.65
CA PRO A 21 2.96 9.07 -10.97
C PRO A 21 3.75 8.89 -9.66
N ILE A 22 3.27 8.00 -8.78
CA ILE A 22 4.00 7.29 -7.71
C ILE A 22 5.26 6.66 -8.32
N ASP A 23 5.23 6.46 -9.63
CA ASP A 23 6.27 5.92 -10.44
C ASP A 23 7.52 6.82 -10.63
N ARG A 24 7.54 8.06 -10.15
CA ARG A 24 8.77 8.85 -10.14
C ARG A 24 8.93 9.53 -8.78
N PRO A 25 9.90 9.07 -7.96
CA PRO A 25 10.29 9.83 -6.78
C PRO A 25 10.63 11.25 -7.21
N SER A 26 10.04 12.23 -6.53
CA SER A 26 10.41 13.62 -6.71
C SER A 26 11.85 13.82 -6.22
N ASP A 27 12.67 14.56 -6.98
CA ASP A 27 13.99 15.01 -6.51
C ASP A 27 13.84 15.97 -5.31
N TYR A 28 12.62 16.48 -5.08
CA TYR A 28 12.22 17.26 -3.93
C TYR A 28 11.51 16.39 -2.89
N THR A 29 12.03 16.40 -1.66
CA THR A 29 11.32 15.93 -0.46
C THR A 29 10.82 17.15 0.32
N ALA A 30 9.53 17.19 0.64
CA ALA A 30 8.95 18.26 1.45
C ALA A 30 9.53 18.26 2.86
N GLU A 31 9.58 19.43 3.52
CA GLU A 31 9.97 19.48 4.93
C GLU A 31 9.04 18.62 5.80
N SER A 32 9.61 17.98 6.82
CA SER A 32 8.84 17.14 7.74
C SER A 32 7.75 17.94 8.45
N LYS A 33 6.50 17.53 8.27
CA LYS A 33 5.35 18.07 8.99
C LYS A 33 4.90 17.23 10.18
N LEU A 34 5.70 16.25 10.61
CA LEU A 34 5.37 15.44 11.77
C LEU A 34 5.11 16.31 13.01
N SER A 35 3.98 16.07 13.68
CA SER A 35 3.72 16.54 15.04
C SER A 35 4.22 15.54 16.09
N THR A 36 4.47 14.30 15.67
CA THR A 36 4.98 13.20 16.51
C THR A 36 6.50 13.03 16.40
N CYS A 37 7.03 12.07 17.17
CA CYS A 37 8.46 11.73 17.23
C CYS A 37 9.06 11.49 15.83
N LYS A 38 10.04 12.31 15.45
CA LYS A 38 10.85 12.14 14.24
C LYS A 38 12.20 11.51 14.58
N VAL A 39 12.62 10.52 13.80
CA VAL A 39 13.98 9.95 13.85
C VAL A 39 14.61 9.82 12.47
N ASP A 40 15.94 9.74 12.42
CA ASP A 40 16.71 9.48 11.21
C ASP A 40 16.69 7.99 10.83
N LEU A 41 16.96 7.70 9.55
CA LEU A 41 17.07 6.35 9.01
C LEU A 41 18.25 5.60 9.66
N PRO A 42 18.02 4.49 10.40
CA PRO A 42 19.08 3.73 11.04
C PRO A 42 20.10 3.17 10.04
N GLN A 43 21.37 3.05 10.47
CA GLN A 43 22.44 2.59 9.59
C GLN A 43 22.24 1.15 9.11
N ASP A 44 21.75 0.26 9.96
CA ASP A 44 21.45 -1.13 9.60
C ASP A 44 20.38 -1.24 8.52
N TRP A 45 19.42 -0.31 8.47
CA TRP A 45 18.42 -0.24 7.40
C TRP A 45 19.08 0.20 6.09
N LYS A 46 19.92 1.25 6.12
CA LYS A 46 20.68 1.71 4.96
C LYS A 46 21.56 0.59 4.40
N ASP A 47 22.24 -0.12 5.28
CA ASP A 47 23.13 -1.23 4.91
C ASP A 47 22.33 -2.41 4.32
N GLY A 48 21.18 -2.75 4.91
CA GLY A 48 20.28 -3.80 4.41
C GLY A 48 19.75 -3.51 3.01
N LEU A 49 19.23 -2.30 2.78
CA LEU A 49 18.76 -1.85 1.47
C LEU A 49 19.91 -1.79 0.45
N SER A 50 21.09 -1.31 0.86
CA SER A 50 22.27 -1.24 0.00
C SER A 50 22.75 -2.62 -0.45
N ARG A 51 22.79 -3.60 0.47
CA ARG A 51 23.20 -4.99 0.16
C ARG A 51 22.26 -5.68 -0.81
N ASN A 52 20.95 -5.42 -0.69
CA ASN A 52 19.91 -6.07 -1.49
C ASN A 52 19.45 -5.22 -2.68
N ARG A 53 20.29 -4.28 -3.10
CA ARG A 53 20.02 -3.38 -4.21
C ARG A 53 20.19 -4.08 -5.55
N THR A 54 19.19 -3.96 -6.41
CA THR A 54 19.28 -4.30 -7.83
C THR A 54 19.23 -3.03 -8.66
N GLU A 55 20.18 -2.90 -9.59
CA GLU A 55 20.20 -1.82 -10.57
C GLU A 55 19.65 -2.29 -11.92
N ALA A 56 18.92 -1.39 -12.58
CA ALA A 56 18.34 -1.61 -13.90
C ALA A 56 19.16 -0.91 -14.99
N GLY A 57 18.95 -1.32 -16.24
CA GLY A 57 19.56 -0.65 -17.39
C GLY A 57 19.15 0.82 -17.50
N SER A 58 19.93 1.62 -18.24
CA SER A 58 19.70 3.06 -18.43
C SER A 58 18.32 3.44 -19.00
N HIS A 59 17.62 2.49 -19.65
CA HIS A 59 16.30 2.69 -20.26
C HIS A 59 15.19 1.89 -19.59
N GLU A 60 15.44 1.35 -18.41
CA GLU A 60 14.52 0.51 -17.67
C GLU A 60 14.20 1.14 -16.32
N LYS A 61 12.92 1.23 -16.00
CA LYS A 61 12.48 1.57 -14.65
C LYS A 61 12.08 0.29 -13.92
N VAL A 62 12.54 0.13 -12.68
CA VAL A 62 12.31 -1.07 -11.87
C VAL A 62 11.83 -0.65 -10.48
N THR A 63 10.76 -1.26 -9.99
CA THR A 63 10.19 -0.96 -8.69
C THR A 63 9.69 -2.25 -8.04
N VAL A 64 10.06 -2.51 -6.78
CA VAL A 64 9.45 -3.61 -6.01
C VAL A 64 8.04 -3.17 -5.62
N VAL A 65 7.06 -3.99 -5.93
CA VAL A 65 5.63 -3.69 -5.72
C VAL A 65 4.95 -4.68 -4.78
N ALA A 66 5.56 -5.84 -4.51
CA ALA A 66 5.21 -6.73 -3.41
C ALA A 66 6.40 -7.63 -3.04
N ALA A 67 6.37 -8.22 -1.85
CA ALA A 67 7.36 -9.19 -1.38
C ALA A 67 6.70 -10.22 -0.46
N ASN A 68 7.33 -11.37 -0.26
CA ASN A 68 6.98 -12.32 0.80
C ASN A 68 7.70 -11.95 2.12
N GLU A 69 7.39 -12.72 3.18
CA GLU A 69 7.76 -12.41 4.56
C GLU A 69 9.27 -12.18 4.77
N ASP A 70 10.09 -12.97 4.06
CA ASP A 70 11.56 -12.94 4.15
C ASP A 70 12.23 -12.15 3.02
N ALA A 71 11.46 -11.45 2.19
CA ALA A 71 11.93 -10.76 0.98
C ALA A 71 12.67 -11.64 -0.05
N GLY A 72 12.70 -12.96 0.10
CA GLY A 72 13.34 -13.90 -0.82
C GLY A 72 12.61 -14.02 -2.16
N THR A 73 11.29 -13.77 -2.14
CA THR A 73 10.44 -13.65 -3.32
C THR A 73 9.89 -12.22 -3.43
N THR A 74 10.15 -11.56 -4.55
CA THR A 74 9.66 -10.20 -4.82
C THR A 74 8.88 -10.14 -6.13
N LEU A 75 7.87 -9.28 -6.16
CA LEU A 75 7.19 -8.87 -7.39
C LEU A 75 7.74 -7.51 -7.78
N VAL A 76 8.21 -7.44 -9.02
CA VAL A 76 8.88 -6.26 -9.56
C VAL A 76 8.12 -5.78 -10.78
N LYS A 77 7.76 -4.51 -10.76
CA LYS A 77 7.24 -3.80 -11.93
C LYS A 77 8.41 -3.25 -12.73
N THR A 78 8.56 -3.67 -13.97
CA THR A 78 9.61 -3.20 -14.88
C THR A 78 9.01 -2.50 -16.10
N THR A 79 9.40 -1.26 -16.36
CA THR A 79 8.91 -0.50 -17.52
C THR A 79 10.05 -0.18 -18.47
N ARG A 80 9.92 -0.59 -19.74
CA ARG A 80 10.86 -0.32 -20.83
C ARG A 80 10.08 -0.19 -22.14
N ASN A 81 10.42 0.80 -22.97
CA ASN A 81 9.83 0.97 -24.31
C ASN A 81 8.29 0.89 -24.33
N ARG A 82 7.62 1.66 -23.45
CA ARG A 82 6.14 1.69 -23.33
C ARG A 82 5.48 0.35 -22.98
N THR A 83 6.28 -0.61 -22.52
CA THR A 83 5.84 -1.90 -22.00
C THR A 83 6.11 -1.94 -20.50
N THR A 84 5.11 -2.31 -19.71
CA THR A 84 5.21 -2.53 -18.28
C THR A 84 4.98 -4.01 -18.00
N GLU A 85 5.97 -4.66 -17.39
CA GLU A 85 5.91 -6.07 -16.99
C GLU A 85 5.78 -6.17 -15.47
N LEU A 86 5.00 -7.15 -15.02
CA LEU A 86 5.05 -7.66 -13.65
C LEU A 86 5.85 -8.95 -13.66
N VAL A 87 6.88 -9.00 -12.83
CA VAL A 87 7.86 -10.08 -12.81
C VAL A 87 8.00 -10.61 -11.40
N LEU A 88 7.82 -11.92 -11.23
CA LEU A 88 8.21 -12.64 -10.03
C LEU A 88 9.72 -12.89 -10.06
N ARG A 89 10.42 -12.50 -9.00
CA ARG A 89 11.80 -12.85 -8.73
C ARG A 89 11.84 -13.72 -7.49
N ASP A 90 12.31 -14.95 -7.64
CA ASP A 90 12.37 -15.95 -6.57
C ASP A 90 13.75 -16.61 -6.60
N HIS A 91 14.62 -16.27 -5.64
CA HIS A 91 15.97 -16.84 -5.47
C HIS A 91 16.76 -17.07 -6.79
N GLY A 92 16.75 -16.07 -7.68
CA GLY A 92 17.45 -16.10 -8.97
C GLY A 92 16.61 -16.58 -10.16
N LYS A 93 15.43 -17.15 -9.94
CA LYS A 93 14.41 -17.38 -10.97
C LYS A 93 13.72 -16.06 -11.30
N ARG A 94 13.56 -15.77 -12.59
CA ARG A 94 12.77 -14.65 -13.11
C ARG A 94 11.60 -15.20 -13.92
N GLN A 95 10.38 -14.87 -13.54
CA GLN A 95 9.17 -15.30 -14.23
C GLN A 95 8.29 -14.10 -14.53
N GLN A 96 7.96 -13.90 -15.81
CA GLN A 96 7.01 -12.88 -16.21
C GLN A 96 5.60 -13.35 -15.85
N VAL A 97 4.89 -12.54 -15.07
CA VAL A 97 3.50 -12.80 -14.63
C VAL A 97 2.52 -12.19 -15.62
N MET A 98 2.77 -10.93 -16.01
CA MET A 98 1.93 -10.16 -16.93
C MET A 98 2.80 -9.14 -17.65
N ALA A 99 2.42 -8.77 -18.88
CA ALA A 99 2.96 -7.59 -19.54
C ALA A 99 1.83 -6.82 -20.22
N VAL A 100 1.89 -5.49 -20.10
CA VAL A 100 0.95 -4.57 -20.74
C VAL A 100 1.74 -3.57 -21.60
N GLN A 101 1.17 -3.17 -22.73
CA GLN A 101 1.85 -2.37 -23.77
C GLN A 101 1.17 -1.03 -24.00
N ASN A 102 1.76 -0.16 -24.81
CA ASN A 102 1.20 1.13 -25.21
C ASN A 102 0.89 2.06 -24.02
N ASP A 103 1.78 2.08 -23.03
CA ASP A 103 1.63 2.82 -21.77
C ASP A 103 0.41 2.40 -20.93
N ALA A 104 -0.13 1.20 -21.18
CA ALA A 104 -1.00 0.53 -20.24
C ALA A 104 -0.33 0.43 -18.86
N GLN A 105 -1.16 0.49 -17.81
CA GLN A 105 -0.66 0.53 -16.44
C GLN A 105 -0.91 -0.80 -15.74
N LEU A 106 -0.04 -1.07 -14.76
CA LEU A 106 -0.18 -2.15 -13.80
C LEU A 106 0.00 -1.57 -12.39
N PHE A 107 -0.97 -1.83 -11.52
CA PHE A 107 -1.06 -1.23 -10.19
C PHE A 107 -1.85 -2.12 -9.21
N GLY A 108 -1.89 -1.72 -7.94
CA GLY A 108 -2.63 -2.44 -6.90
C GLY A 108 -2.16 -3.89 -6.74
N VAL A 109 -0.85 -4.10 -6.75
CA VAL A 109 -0.25 -5.43 -6.60
C VAL A 109 -0.26 -5.81 -5.13
N GLU A 110 -0.84 -6.94 -4.80
CA GLU A 110 -0.84 -7.52 -3.46
C GLU A 110 -0.37 -8.98 -3.54
N PHE A 111 0.31 -9.46 -2.50
CA PHE A 111 0.91 -10.79 -2.47
C PHE A 111 0.85 -11.38 -1.06
N ASP A 112 0.26 -12.58 -0.91
CA ASP A 112 0.18 -13.29 0.39
C ASP A 112 1.26 -14.36 0.56
N GLY A 113 2.30 -14.37 -0.29
CA GLY A 113 3.32 -15.42 -0.35
C GLY A 113 2.97 -16.58 -1.30
N ARG A 114 1.74 -16.62 -1.82
CA ARG A 114 1.34 -17.53 -2.91
C ARG A 114 0.54 -16.82 -3.99
N TRP A 115 -0.56 -16.19 -3.61
CA TRP A 115 -1.46 -15.55 -4.55
C TRP A 115 -1.06 -14.11 -4.76
N VAL A 116 -0.98 -13.72 -6.03
CA VAL A 116 -0.76 -12.34 -6.45
C VAL A 116 -2.06 -11.81 -7.03
N THR A 117 -2.54 -10.68 -6.54
CA THR A 117 -3.57 -9.88 -7.21
C THR A 117 -2.96 -8.62 -7.79
N PHE A 118 -3.49 -8.16 -8.92
CA PHE A 118 -3.06 -6.91 -9.54
C PHE A 118 -4.14 -6.39 -10.48
N SER A 119 -4.08 -5.11 -10.82
CA SER A 119 -5.01 -4.48 -11.76
C SER A 119 -4.29 -3.85 -12.93
N THR A 120 -4.96 -3.83 -14.09
CA THR A 120 -4.45 -3.21 -15.31
C THR A 120 -5.46 -2.26 -15.93
N THR A 121 -4.97 -1.22 -16.60
CA THR A 121 -5.73 -0.43 -17.57
C THR A 121 -5.19 -0.65 -18.98
N PRO A 122 -6.03 -0.64 -20.03
CA PRO A 122 -5.60 -0.99 -21.38
C PRO A 122 -4.74 0.09 -22.07
N ASN A 123 -4.89 1.36 -21.70
CA ASN A 123 -4.05 2.49 -22.16
C ASN A 123 -4.31 3.74 -21.29
N PRO A 124 -3.51 4.82 -21.39
CA PRO A 124 -3.68 6.01 -20.54
C PRO A 124 -4.99 6.78 -20.71
N ALA A 125 -5.67 6.65 -21.85
CA ALA A 125 -6.93 7.34 -22.14
C ALA A 125 -8.17 6.52 -21.74
N ASP A 126 -8.00 5.22 -21.51
CA ASP A 126 -9.06 4.31 -21.07
C ASP A 126 -8.80 3.84 -19.65
N HIS A 127 -9.59 4.36 -18.72
CA HIS A 127 -9.50 4.07 -17.30
C HIS A 127 -10.27 2.80 -16.89
N THR A 128 -10.78 2.03 -17.85
CA THR A 128 -11.38 0.73 -17.57
C THR A 128 -10.35 -0.17 -16.91
N THR A 129 -10.62 -0.56 -15.68
CA THR A 129 -9.71 -1.39 -14.90
C THR A 129 -10.15 -2.85 -14.97
N THR A 130 -9.18 -3.76 -14.98
CA THR A 130 -9.42 -5.19 -14.84
C THR A 130 -8.48 -5.74 -13.77
N THR A 131 -9.04 -6.49 -12.82
CA THR A 131 -8.29 -7.12 -11.74
C THR A 131 -8.11 -8.60 -12.02
N TYR A 132 -6.88 -9.05 -11.84
CA TYR A 132 -6.43 -10.42 -12.02
C TYR A 132 -5.95 -11.03 -10.71
N ALA A 133 -6.02 -12.35 -10.63
CA ALA A 133 -5.31 -13.15 -9.65
C ALA A 133 -4.41 -14.18 -10.35
N TRP A 134 -3.29 -14.50 -9.72
CA TRP A 134 -2.31 -15.46 -10.21
C TRP A 134 -1.76 -16.29 -9.05
N ASP A 135 -1.61 -17.60 -9.23
CA ASP A 135 -1.01 -18.51 -8.25
C ASP A 135 0.49 -18.60 -8.53
N SER A 136 1.34 -18.09 -7.65
CA SER A 136 2.80 -18.09 -7.87
C SER A 136 3.43 -19.47 -7.91
N ARG A 137 2.68 -20.50 -7.48
CA ARG A 137 3.12 -21.90 -7.50
C ARG A 137 2.72 -22.64 -8.77
N ASP A 138 1.89 -22.03 -9.61
CA ASP A 138 1.43 -22.62 -10.87
C ASP A 138 1.89 -21.74 -12.04
N ASP A 139 2.37 -22.36 -13.13
CA ASP A 139 2.83 -21.64 -14.32
C ASP A 139 1.65 -21.19 -15.22
N GLY A 140 0.42 -21.29 -14.72
CA GLY A 140 -0.79 -20.83 -15.38
C GLY A 140 -0.85 -19.31 -15.59
N ALA A 141 -1.67 -18.88 -16.54
CA ALA A 141 -1.89 -17.46 -16.81
C ALA A 141 -2.74 -16.79 -15.70
N PRO A 142 -2.55 -15.49 -15.42
CA PRO A 142 -3.42 -14.75 -14.52
C PRO A 142 -4.90 -14.79 -14.96
N VAL A 143 -5.80 -14.99 -14.00
CA VAL A 143 -7.25 -15.11 -14.22
C VAL A 143 -7.95 -13.84 -13.77
N ARG A 144 -8.86 -13.33 -14.60
CA ARG A 144 -9.69 -12.16 -14.26
C ARG A 144 -10.63 -12.50 -13.09
N ILE A 145 -10.61 -11.68 -12.04
CA ILE A 145 -11.48 -11.82 -10.86
C ILE A 145 -12.42 -10.64 -10.66
N GLY A 146 -12.08 -9.45 -11.17
CA GLY A 146 -12.84 -8.25 -10.85
C GLY A 146 -12.51 -7.05 -11.73
N ALA A 147 -12.94 -5.88 -11.28
CA ALA A 147 -12.84 -4.63 -12.03
C ALA A 147 -11.87 -3.61 -11.45
N SER A 148 -11.60 -3.57 -10.13
CA SER A 148 -10.69 -2.56 -9.58
C SER A 148 -10.10 -2.96 -8.23
N GLY A 149 -8.79 -3.22 -8.21
CA GLY A 149 -8.04 -3.59 -7.01
C GLY A 149 -8.47 -4.92 -6.40
N ALA A 150 -7.59 -5.53 -5.60
CA ALA A 150 -7.98 -6.56 -4.65
C ALA A 150 -6.87 -6.73 -3.61
N VAL A 151 -7.24 -6.73 -2.34
CA VAL A 151 -6.37 -7.21 -1.26
C VAL A 151 -6.40 -8.73 -1.23
N VAL A 152 -5.30 -9.36 -0.82
CA VAL A 152 -5.19 -10.83 -0.76
C VAL A 152 -4.69 -11.27 0.61
N HIS A 153 -5.31 -12.32 1.15
CA HIS A 153 -4.90 -12.95 2.41
C HIS A 153 -5.36 -14.41 2.43
N ASN A 154 -4.44 -15.32 2.75
CA ASN A 154 -4.71 -16.76 2.92
C ASN A 154 -5.56 -17.37 1.78
N GLY A 155 -5.24 -17.05 0.52
CA GLY A 155 -5.95 -17.58 -0.63
C GLY A 155 -7.36 -17.02 -0.85
N LYS A 156 -7.70 -15.91 -0.20
CA LYS A 156 -8.90 -15.12 -0.48
C LYS A 156 -8.50 -13.76 -1.04
N ALA A 157 -9.26 -13.26 -1.99
CA ALA A 157 -9.15 -11.89 -2.48
C ALA A 157 -10.40 -11.09 -2.12
N ALA A 158 -10.25 -9.82 -1.73
CA ALA A 158 -11.38 -8.94 -1.47
C ALA A 158 -11.23 -7.61 -2.21
N TRP A 159 -12.32 -7.13 -2.79
CA TRP A 159 -12.40 -5.85 -3.50
C TRP A 159 -13.80 -5.25 -3.36
N SER A 160 -14.01 -4.04 -3.88
CA SER A 160 -15.34 -3.42 -3.86
C SER A 160 -15.67 -2.80 -5.21
N ASP A 161 -16.93 -2.88 -5.60
CA ASP A 161 -17.50 -2.17 -6.75
C ASP A 161 -18.84 -1.52 -6.39
N SER A 162 -19.62 -1.09 -7.38
CA SER A 162 -20.94 -0.47 -7.17
C SER A 162 -22.00 -1.40 -6.57
N LYS A 163 -21.77 -2.71 -6.56
CA LYS A 163 -22.67 -3.71 -5.96
C LYS A 163 -22.31 -4.01 -4.50
N GLY A 164 -21.10 -3.69 -4.07
CA GLY A 164 -20.65 -3.86 -2.70
C GLY A 164 -19.24 -4.45 -2.60
N VAL A 165 -18.94 -5.01 -1.44
CA VAL A 165 -17.68 -5.67 -1.13
C VAL A 165 -17.77 -7.14 -1.53
N HIS A 166 -16.82 -7.58 -2.34
CA HIS A 166 -16.66 -8.93 -2.83
C HIS A 166 -15.63 -9.68 -1.99
N LEU A 167 -15.89 -10.96 -1.76
CA LEU A 167 -14.93 -11.91 -1.21
C LEU A 167 -14.85 -13.12 -2.12
N TYR A 168 -13.67 -13.34 -2.69
CA TYR A 168 -13.40 -14.39 -3.66
C TYR A 168 -12.48 -15.45 -3.08
N ASP A 169 -12.94 -16.69 -3.10
CA ASP A 169 -12.10 -17.85 -2.79
C ASP A 169 -11.30 -18.22 -4.05
N LEU A 170 -9.98 -17.98 -4.02
CA LEU A 170 -9.11 -18.12 -5.19
C LEU A 170 -8.96 -19.58 -5.63
N ALA A 171 -8.89 -20.50 -4.67
CA ALA A 171 -8.79 -21.92 -4.95
C ALA A 171 -10.10 -22.48 -5.53
N LYS A 172 -11.24 -22.08 -4.98
CA LYS A 172 -12.56 -22.53 -5.44
C LYS A 172 -13.11 -21.73 -6.62
N LYS A 173 -12.44 -20.63 -7.00
CA LYS A 173 -12.87 -19.69 -8.05
C LYS A 173 -14.29 -19.19 -7.84
N LYS A 174 -14.65 -18.90 -6.58
CA LYS A 174 -16.02 -18.54 -6.18
C LYS A 174 -16.07 -17.14 -5.61
N ASP A 175 -16.90 -16.30 -6.21
CA ASP A 175 -17.21 -14.96 -5.75
C ASP A 175 -18.48 -14.92 -4.90
N ARG A 176 -18.54 -13.96 -3.97
CA ARG A 176 -19.77 -13.55 -3.28
C ARG A 176 -19.65 -12.12 -2.78
N ILE A 177 -20.78 -11.42 -2.73
CA ILE A 177 -20.88 -10.10 -2.11
C ILE A 177 -21.18 -10.28 -0.62
N VAL A 178 -20.40 -9.63 0.25
CA VAL A 178 -20.49 -9.75 1.71
C VAL A 178 -21.20 -8.58 2.38
N GLY A 179 -21.35 -7.45 1.67
CA GLY A 179 -22.02 -6.26 2.20
C GLY A 179 -21.84 -5.04 1.29
N GLN A 180 -22.48 -3.93 1.65
CA GLN A 180 -22.27 -2.64 1.00
C GLN A 180 -21.06 -1.92 1.63
N GLY A 181 -20.26 -1.24 0.81
CA GLY A 181 -19.12 -0.48 1.30
C GLY A 181 -17.92 -0.51 0.35
N LYS A 182 -16.76 -0.13 0.88
CA LYS A 182 -15.49 0.04 0.13
C LYS A 182 -14.28 -0.27 1.00
N GLU A 183 -13.09 -0.24 0.41
CA GLU A 183 -11.80 -0.41 1.11
C GLU A 183 -11.75 -1.68 1.98
N PRO A 184 -12.00 -2.87 1.41
CA PRO A 184 -11.90 -4.09 2.19
C PRO A 184 -10.45 -4.37 2.60
N VAL A 185 -10.26 -4.84 3.83
CA VAL A 185 -9.01 -5.37 4.36
C VAL A 185 -9.28 -6.63 5.17
N PHE A 186 -8.24 -7.42 5.47
CA PHE A 186 -8.38 -8.64 6.25
C PHE A 186 -7.98 -8.41 7.71
N LEU A 187 -8.76 -8.94 8.64
CA LEU A 187 -8.40 -9.10 10.06
C LEU A 187 -8.50 -10.59 10.40
N GLY A 188 -7.35 -11.26 10.49
CA GLY A 188 -7.24 -12.71 10.35
C GLY A 188 -7.91 -13.16 9.06
N ASP A 189 -8.71 -14.22 9.15
CA ASP A 189 -9.46 -14.75 8.00
C ASP A 189 -10.77 -14.00 7.68
N ALA A 190 -11.13 -13.01 8.51
CA ALA A 190 -12.33 -12.20 8.33
C ALA A 190 -12.03 -10.98 7.44
N VAL A 191 -12.97 -10.66 6.56
CA VAL A 191 -12.94 -9.40 5.81
C VAL A 191 -13.67 -8.32 6.59
N ILE A 192 -13.03 -7.18 6.74
CA ILE A 192 -13.63 -5.95 7.28
C ILE A 192 -13.56 -4.87 6.19
N TRP A 193 -14.50 -3.94 6.19
CA TRP A 193 -14.58 -2.89 5.17
C TRP A 193 -15.17 -1.60 5.72
N LEU A 194 -15.10 -0.54 4.93
CA LEU A 194 -15.67 0.76 5.29
C LEU A 194 -17.08 0.94 4.74
N GLN A 195 -17.99 1.38 5.59
CA GLN A 195 -19.32 1.83 5.22
C GLN A 195 -19.72 3.00 6.11
N ASP A 196 -20.11 4.14 5.50
CA ASP A 196 -20.57 5.33 6.20
C ASP A 196 -19.60 5.83 7.30
N GLY A 197 -18.28 5.77 7.01
CA GLY A 197 -17.22 6.20 7.93
C GLY A 197 -16.95 5.25 9.09
N LYS A 198 -17.46 4.01 9.05
CA LYS A 198 -17.25 3.00 10.09
C LYS A 198 -16.75 1.68 9.53
N PHE A 199 -16.05 0.90 10.36
CA PHE A 199 -15.74 -0.48 10.04
C PHE A 199 -17.00 -1.35 10.11
N ARG A 200 -17.12 -2.26 9.14
CA ARG A 200 -18.14 -3.30 9.04
C ARG A 200 -17.48 -4.64 8.77
N ALA A 201 -18.15 -5.71 9.16
CA ALA A 201 -17.76 -7.08 8.89
C ALA A 201 -18.99 -7.98 8.88
N GLU A 202 -18.90 -9.18 8.30
CA GLU A 202 -19.93 -10.21 8.46
C GLU A 202 -19.90 -10.84 9.85
N ALA A 203 -18.70 -10.99 10.41
CA ALA A 203 -18.49 -11.47 11.76
C ALA A 203 -18.54 -10.32 12.77
N ALA A 204 -18.65 -10.66 14.06
CA ALA A 204 -18.55 -9.66 15.13
C ALA A 204 -17.17 -8.97 15.07
N LEU A 205 -17.18 -7.65 15.03
CA LEU A 205 -15.96 -6.84 15.15
C LEU A 205 -15.55 -6.71 16.61
N PRO A 206 -14.24 -6.59 16.90
CA PRO A 206 -13.76 -6.06 18.17
C PRO A 206 -14.44 -4.72 18.47
N GLU A 207 -14.77 -4.48 19.74
CA GLU A 207 -15.43 -3.25 20.21
C GLU A 207 -14.64 -2.00 19.79
N GLN A 208 -13.30 -2.09 19.87
CA GLN A 208 -12.37 -1.03 19.49
C GLN A 208 -12.52 -0.59 18.03
N LEU A 209 -12.75 -1.55 17.12
CA LEU A 209 -12.96 -1.25 15.70
C LEU A 209 -14.40 -0.82 15.41
N THR A 210 -15.37 -1.29 16.20
CA THR A 210 -16.78 -0.88 16.07
C THR A 210 -16.96 0.62 16.36
N ASN A 211 -16.18 1.15 17.30
CA ASN A 211 -16.23 2.56 17.71
C ASN A 211 -15.23 3.45 16.93
N ALA A 212 -14.42 2.89 16.03
CA ALA A 212 -13.47 3.66 15.25
C ALA A 212 -14.16 4.41 14.09
N GLU A 213 -13.60 5.57 13.73
CA GLU A 213 -14.14 6.49 12.73
C GLU A 213 -13.12 6.76 11.61
N PRO A 214 -12.79 5.74 10.79
CA PRO A 214 -11.85 5.90 9.69
C PRO A 214 -12.37 6.91 8.66
N ALA A 215 -11.52 7.90 8.32
CA ALA A 215 -11.82 8.92 7.31
C ALA A 215 -11.47 8.46 5.87
N GLY A 216 -10.78 7.33 5.74
CA GLY A 216 -10.29 6.77 4.49
C GLY A 216 -8.93 6.11 4.68
N GLY A 217 -8.37 5.50 3.63
CA GLY A 217 -7.05 4.89 3.64
C GLY A 217 -6.88 3.86 4.75
N VAL A 218 -7.24 2.60 4.47
CA VAL A 218 -7.14 1.50 5.44
C VAL A 218 -6.17 0.46 4.90
N ALA A 219 -5.35 -0.10 5.79
CA ALA A 219 -4.53 -1.26 5.47
C ALA A 219 -4.52 -2.26 6.61
N SER A 220 -4.25 -3.52 6.26
CA SER A 220 -4.01 -4.56 7.25
C SER A 220 -3.05 -5.62 6.74
N ASP A 221 -2.28 -6.20 7.66
CA ASP A 221 -1.48 -7.41 7.45
C ASP A 221 -2.17 -8.67 8.02
N GLY A 222 -3.46 -8.57 8.35
CA GLY A 222 -4.23 -9.61 9.00
C GLY A 222 -4.12 -9.61 10.53
N ARG A 223 -3.07 -9.02 11.12
CA ARG A 223 -2.92 -8.92 12.58
C ARG A 223 -3.18 -7.50 13.10
N THR A 224 -2.77 -6.52 12.32
CA THR A 224 -2.81 -5.09 12.63
C THR A 224 -3.65 -4.40 11.58
N VAL A 225 -4.61 -3.59 12.01
CA VAL A 225 -5.39 -2.72 11.13
C VAL A 225 -4.92 -1.29 11.38
N VAL A 226 -4.62 -0.56 10.31
CA VAL A 226 -4.25 0.86 10.35
C VAL A 226 -5.17 1.67 9.46
N TRP A 227 -5.46 2.90 9.87
CA TRP A 227 -6.32 3.80 9.10
C TRP A 227 -5.94 5.26 9.29
N ALA A 228 -6.25 6.08 8.29
CA ALA A 228 -6.19 7.52 8.43
C ALA A 228 -7.46 8.04 9.12
N GLN A 229 -7.28 8.93 10.08
CA GLN A 229 -8.33 9.67 10.76
C GLN A 229 -7.88 11.11 10.94
N ASP A 230 -8.55 12.04 10.25
CA ASP A 230 -8.19 13.47 10.21
C ASP A 230 -6.74 13.76 9.77
N SER A 231 -5.84 13.99 10.72
CA SER A 231 -4.41 14.24 10.52
C SER A 231 -3.55 13.20 11.26
N GLU A 232 -4.17 12.12 11.71
CA GLU A 232 -3.56 11.04 12.47
C GLU A 232 -3.61 9.73 11.68
N LEU A 233 -2.54 8.95 11.80
CA LEU A 233 -2.51 7.55 11.46
C LEU A 233 -2.79 6.79 12.75
N ARG A 234 -3.89 6.04 12.77
CA ARG A 234 -4.26 5.20 13.90
C ARG A 234 -4.06 3.74 13.57
N GLY A 235 -3.84 2.94 14.61
CA GLY A 235 -3.70 1.51 14.48
C GLY A 235 -4.33 0.76 15.64
N TRP A 236 -4.72 -0.47 15.37
CA TRP A 236 -5.18 -1.41 16.37
C TRP A 236 -4.74 -2.82 16.00
N ARG A 237 -4.39 -3.62 17.00
CA ARG A 237 -4.13 -5.05 16.88
C ARG A 237 -4.58 -5.78 18.13
N GLU A 238 -4.77 -7.09 18.01
CA GLU A 238 -5.18 -7.93 19.13
C GLU A 238 -4.27 -7.72 20.36
N GLY A 239 -4.91 -7.64 21.54
CA GLY A 239 -4.25 -7.34 22.81
C GLY A 239 -4.17 -5.85 23.17
N TRP A 240 -4.58 -4.94 22.27
CA TRP A 240 -4.70 -3.52 22.60
C TRP A 240 -6.09 -3.18 23.10
N THR A 241 -6.17 -2.57 24.28
CA THR A 241 -7.42 -2.14 24.91
C THR A 241 -8.12 -1.03 24.13
N GLU A 242 -7.36 -0.21 23.41
CA GLU A 242 -7.84 0.89 22.58
C GLU A 242 -6.97 1.06 21.32
N PRO A 243 -7.52 1.64 20.24
CA PRO A 243 -6.71 2.12 19.13
C PRO A 243 -5.66 3.12 19.60
N ARG A 244 -4.47 3.08 18.98
CA ARG A 244 -3.37 4.00 19.29
C ARG A 244 -3.12 4.95 18.12
N GLU A 245 -2.76 6.18 18.44
CA GLU A 245 -2.10 7.07 17.49
C GLU A 245 -0.71 6.51 17.19
N LEU A 246 -0.42 6.29 15.91
CA LEU A 246 0.88 5.83 15.43
C LEU A 246 1.71 7.01 14.92
N ALA A 247 1.08 7.94 14.21
CA ALA A 247 1.73 9.15 13.71
C ALA A 247 0.71 10.28 13.54
N GLY A 248 1.20 11.52 13.55
CA GLY A 248 0.39 12.71 13.32
C GLY A 248 1.14 13.73 12.47
N ILE A 249 0.41 14.43 11.61
CA ILE A 249 0.92 15.56 10.83
C ILE A 249 0.32 16.87 11.32
N ARG A 250 1.10 17.96 11.25
CA ARG A 250 0.63 19.30 11.58
C ARG A 250 -0.49 19.71 10.63
N SER A 251 -1.60 20.15 11.21
CA SER A 251 -2.78 20.60 10.48
C SER A 251 -2.61 21.96 9.77
N VAL A 252 -1.56 22.72 10.06
CA VAL A 252 -1.30 24.04 9.46
C VAL A 252 0.20 24.21 9.11
N PRO A 253 0.55 24.60 7.88
CA PRO A 253 -0.32 24.73 6.71
C PRO A 253 -0.73 23.35 6.18
N ARG A 254 -2.04 23.09 6.09
CA ARG A 254 -2.59 21.85 5.53
C ARG A 254 -2.35 21.85 4.03
N THR A 255 -1.49 20.97 3.53
CA THR A 255 -1.37 20.77 2.08
C THR A 255 -1.90 19.40 1.69
N GLU A 256 -1.56 18.33 2.42
CA GLU A 256 -2.09 16.99 2.19
C GLU A 256 -2.45 16.26 3.51
N GLY A 257 -3.31 15.25 3.42
CA GLY A 257 -3.65 14.36 4.53
C GLY A 257 -2.84 13.07 4.47
N ILE A 258 -2.94 12.22 5.51
CA ILE A 258 -2.32 10.89 5.49
C ILE A 258 -3.08 10.00 4.50
N VAL A 259 -2.35 9.41 3.56
CA VAL A 259 -2.88 8.56 2.48
C VAL A 259 -2.03 7.31 2.28
N PHE A 260 -2.63 6.31 1.62
CA PHE A 260 -1.99 5.05 1.23
C PHE A 260 -1.18 4.36 2.34
N PRO A 261 -1.75 4.15 3.53
CA PRO A 261 -1.04 3.36 4.53
C PRO A 261 -0.82 1.93 4.02
N ARG A 262 0.31 1.34 4.38
CA ARG A 262 0.59 -0.09 4.27
C ARG A 262 1.19 -0.54 5.59
N VAL A 263 0.78 -1.70 6.09
CA VAL A 263 1.27 -2.25 7.35
C VAL A 263 1.84 -3.63 7.11
N SER A 264 2.92 -3.94 7.80
CA SER A 264 3.51 -5.27 7.84
C SER A 264 4.28 -5.46 9.15
N GLY A 265 3.81 -6.37 10.00
CA GLY A 265 4.41 -6.63 11.30
C GLY A 265 4.32 -5.41 12.22
N ASP A 266 5.46 -4.85 12.58
CA ASP A 266 5.57 -3.69 13.47
C ASP A 266 5.79 -2.36 12.73
N PHE A 267 5.73 -2.36 11.39
CA PHE A 267 6.01 -1.16 10.59
C PHE A 267 4.83 -0.76 9.73
N VAL A 268 4.65 0.55 9.58
CA VAL A 268 3.63 1.15 8.73
C VAL A 268 4.28 2.17 7.83
N SER A 269 4.23 1.97 6.51
CA SER A 269 4.56 3.04 5.56
C SER A 269 3.31 3.81 5.18
N TRP A 270 3.43 5.11 4.97
CA TRP A 270 2.32 5.97 4.58
C TRP A 270 2.84 7.20 3.86
N GLN A 271 1.95 7.90 3.17
CA GLN A 271 2.28 9.09 2.40
C GLN A 271 1.46 10.29 2.88
N SER A 272 2.06 11.46 2.71
CA SER A 272 1.42 12.78 2.68
C SER A 272 2.17 13.54 1.58
N GLU A 273 2.75 14.71 1.87
CA GLU A 273 3.63 15.42 0.94
C GLU A 273 4.98 14.71 0.70
N SER A 274 5.25 13.64 1.45
CA SER A 274 6.44 12.80 1.39
C SER A 274 6.13 11.39 1.91
N SER A 275 7.10 10.49 1.80
CA SER A 275 7.01 9.12 2.31
C SER A 275 7.52 9.02 3.75
N TYR A 276 6.76 8.31 4.59
CA TYR A 276 7.05 8.10 5.99
C TYR A 276 6.99 6.61 6.35
N VAL A 277 7.76 6.20 7.35
CA VAL A 277 7.68 4.87 7.95
C VAL A 277 7.60 5.02 9.46
N THR A 278 6.56 4.47 10.06
CA THR A 278 6.31 4.48 11.50
C THR A 278 6.56 3.10 12.09
N ASP A 279 7.31 3.03 13.19
CA ASP A 279 7.48 1.81 13.99
C ASP A 279 6.46 1.79 15.13
N ILE A 280 5.57 0.81 15.10
CA ILE A 280 4.47 0.64 16.05
C ILE A 280 4.98 0.42 17.49
N ARG A 281 6.17 -0.18 17.67
CA ARG A 281 6.73 -0.52 19.00
C ARG A 281 7.25 0.70 19.75
N SER A 282 7.79 1.67 19.00
CA SER A 282 8.39 2.88 19.55
C SER A 282 7.51 4.11 19.38
N GLY A 283 6.56 4.10 18.43
CA GLY A 283 5.81 5.30 18.03
C GLY A 283 6.69 6.30 17.27
N ALA A 284 7.93 5.93 16.96
CA ALA A 284 8.84 6.78 16.21
C ALA A 284 8.49 6.72 14.72
N THR A 285 8.48 7.88 14.08
CA THR A 285 8.26 7.99 12.64
C THR A 285 9.51 8.53 11.98
N MET A 286 9.95 7.83 10.95
CA MET A 286 10.99 8.27 10.05
C MET A 286 10.35 9.01 8.88
N HIS A 287 11.00 10.11 8.49
CA HIS A 287 10.71 10.85 7.27
C HIS A 287 11.86 10.61 6.28
N THR A 288 11.54 10.14 5.09
CA THR A 288 12.54 9.86 4.05
C THR A 288 13.06 11.19 3.52
N THR A 289 14.23 11.66 3.98
CA THR A 289 14.80 12.99 3.61
C THR A 289 15.69 12.96 2.37
N GLU A 290 16.06 11.78 1.89
CA GLU A 290 16.94 11.59 0.74
C GLU A 290 16.09 11.57 -0.55
N GLY A 291 15.99 12.73 -1.21
CA GLY A 291 15.28 12.90 -2.48
C GLY A 291 15.91 12.06 -3.59
N ALA A 292 15.32 10.90 -3.87
CA ALA A 292 15.55 10.01 -5.01
C ALA A 292 14.75 8.70 -4.88
N TYR A 293 14.19 8.41 -3.70
CA TYR A 293 13.45 7.19 -3.44
C TYR A 293 12.42 7.34 -2.32
N TRP A 294 11.40 6.49 -2.33
CA TRP A 294 10.45 6.32 -1.23
C TRP A 294 10.61 4.95 -0.59
N LEU A 295 10.26 4.86 0.69
CA LEU A 295 10.32 3.63 1.47
C LEU A 295 8.90 3.14 1.74
N GLU A 296 8.61 1.92 1.29
CA GLU A 296 7.29 1.29 1.47
C GLU A 296 7.42 -0.11 2.06
N VAL A 297 6.48 -0.49 2.93
CA VAL A 297 6.41 -1.86 3.47
C VAL A 297 5.52 -2.73 2.60
N HIS A 298 6.01 -3.92 2.24
CA HIS A 298 5.26 -4.92 1.48
C HIS A 298 5.51 -6.31 2.04
N GLY A 299 4.44 -6.97 2.51
CA GLY A 299 4.42 -8.41 2.80
C GLY A 299 5.61 -8.95 3.61
N GLY A 300 6.16 -8.18 4.55
CA GLY A 300 7.31 -8.54 5.39
C GLY A 300 8.64 -7.88 5.02
N ALA A 301 8.70 -7.12 3.92
CA ALA A 301 9.89 -6.41 3.47
C ALA A 301 9.73 -4.88 3.55
N LEU A 302 10.83 -4.19 3.89
CA LEU A 302 11.01 -2.78 3.56
C LEU A 302 11.56 -2.69 2.15
N THR A 303 10.87 -1.96 1.29
CA THR A 303 11.27 -1.76 -0.10
C THR A 303 11.68 -0.33 -0.34
N GLN A 304 12.63 -0.16 -1.24
CA GLN A 304 13.04 1.13 -1.75
C GLN A 304 12.54 1.26 -3.19
N GLN A 305 11.66 2.23 -3.41
CA GLN A 305 11.17 2.60 -4.73
C GLN A 305 12.02 3.76 -5.28
N GLY A 306 12.94 3.47 -6.20
CA GLY A 306 13.82 4.45 -6.84
C GLY A 306 13.74 4.43 -8.36
N TRP A 307 14.23 5.49 -9.02
CA TRP A 307 14.44 5.44 -10.48
C TRP A 307 15.62 4.52 -10.80
N ARG A 308 15.38 3.43 -11.55
CA ARG A 308 16.37 2.39 -11.93
C ARG A 308 16.93 1.56 -10.78
N VAL A 309 16.45 1.77 -9.56
CA VAL A 309 16.95 1.09 -8.36
C VAL A 309 15.77 0.48 -7.63
N ALA A 310 15.88 -0.81 -7.36
CA ALA A 310 14.94 -1.56 -6.55
C ALA A 310 15.72 -2.27 -5.45
N ALA A 311 15.32 -2.09 -4.20
CA ALA A 311 15.85 -2.86 -3.08
C ALA A 311 14.70 -3.37 -2.23
N ALA A 312 14.90 -4.53 -1.61
CA ALA A 312 14.00 -5.09 -0.63
C ALA A 312 14.85 -5.69 0.50
N THR A 313 14.52 -5.40 1.74
CA THR A 313 15.19 -5.98 2.90
C THR A 313 14.14 -6.52 3.88
N PRO A 314 14.35 -7.69 4.52
CA PRO A 314 13.36 -8.26 5.42
C PRO A 314 13.17 -7.36 6.65
N LEU A 315 11.92 -7.07 7.04
CA LEU A 315 11.61 -6.26 8.22
C LEU A 315 12.08 -6.94 9.52
N SER A 316 12.16 -8.27 9.53
CA SER A 316 12.67 -9.06 10.65
C SER A 316 14.16 -8.82 10.95
N GLU A 317 14.92 -8.35 9.97
CA GLU A 317 16.35 -8.03 10.13
C GLU A 317 16.59 -6.58 10.56
N LEU A 318 15.54 -5.75 10.54
CA LEU A 318 15.64 -4.33 10.83
C LEU A 318 15.49 -4.04 12.31
N SER A 319 16.41 -3.26 12.87
CA SER A 319 16.30 -2.81 14.25
C SER A 319 15.08 -1.90 14.44
N PRO A 320 14.47 -1.90 15.63
CA PRO A 320 13.41 -0.95 15.95
C PRO A 320 13.89 0.49 15.84
N LEU A 321 13.01 1.38 15.38
CA LEU A 321 13.29 2.81 15.41
C LEU A 321 13.44 3.27 16.86
N ARG A 322 14.48 4.07 17.13
CA ARG A 322 14.76 4.58 18.48
C ARG A 322 13.57 5.40 18.97
N ARG A 323 13.16 5.17 20.22
CA ARG A 323 12.13 5.99 20.86
C ARG A 323 12.64 7.43 21.03
N CYS A 324 11.73 8.37 20.85
CA CYS A 324 11.71 9.59 21.63
C CYS A 324 11.06 9.25 22.99
#